data_AF-A0A7C3M0K1-F1
#
_entry.id   AF-A0A7C3M0K1-F1
#
_cell.length_a   1.000
_cell.length_b   1.000
_cell.length_c   1.000
_cell.angle_alpha   90.00
_cell.angle_beta   90.00
_cell.angle_gamma   90.00
#
_symmetry.space_group_name_H-M   'P 1'
#
loop_
_entity.id
_entity.type
_entity.pdbx_description
1 polymer ?
#
loop_
_entity_poly.entity_id
_entity_poly.type
_entity_poly.pdbx_seq_one_letter_code
_entity_poly.pdbx_strand_id
1 'polypeptide(L)'
;MFLRFSLLLMLGMVTLAAEEFIMVNQVMADKVIVKKSTRMLYLSSQGEIFKKYHITLGRDPIGHKEVEGDMKTPEGAYLLDYRQFSNDYYKSLHVSY
;
A
#
# COMPACT_ATOMS: atom_id res chain seq x y z
N MET A 1 -33.07 -30.04 -25.25
CA MET A 1 -33.46 -28.82 -24.50
C MET A 1 -32.71 -28.72 -23.16
N PHE A 2 -32.65 -29.78 -22.36
CA PHE A 2 -31.96 -29.80 -21.05
C PHE A 2 -30.45 -29.51 -21.07
N LEU A 3 -29.71 -29.99 -22.08
CA LEU A 3 -28.25 -29.83 -22.16
C LEU A 3 -27.80 -28.36 -22.35
N ARG A 4 -28.59 -27.58 -23.11
CA ARG A 4 -28.34 -26.15 -23.35
C ARG A 4 -28.58 -25.30 -22.10
N PHE A 5 -29.56 -25.69 -21.28
CA PHE A 5 -29.89 -25.01 -20.03
C PHE A 5 -28.83 -25.29 -18.95
N SER A 6 -28.35 -26.54 -18.89
CA SER A 6 -27.26 -26.94 -17.99
C SER A 6 -25.93 -26.22 -18.30
N LEU A 7 -25.60 -26.02 -19.59
CA LEU A 7 -24.38 -25.31 -19.99
C LEU A 7 -24.40 -23.82 -19.60
N LEU A 8 -25.56 -23.18 -19.73
CA LEU A 8 -25.77 -21.77 -19.39
C LEU A 8 -25.70 -21.53 -17.87
N LEU A 9 -26.19 -22.50 -17.10
CA LEU A 9 -26.14 -22.48 -15.63
C LEU A 9 -24.72 -22.69 -15.11
N MET A 10 -23.96 -23.61 -15.72
CA MET A 10 -22.52 -23.78 -15.45
C MET A 10 -21.72 -22.51 -15.79
N LEU A 11 -21.98 -21.89 -16.94
CA LEU A 11 -21.28 -20.66 -17.34
C LEU A 11 -21.56 -19.51 -16.36
N GLY A 12 -22.80 -19.38 -15.89
CA GLY A 12 -23.19 -18.39 -14.87
C GLY A 12 -22.51 -18.62 -13.52
N MET A 13 -22.35 -19.88 -13.09
CA MET A 13 -21.61 -20.20 -11.86
C MET A 13 -20.11 -19.89 -11.98
N VAL A 14 -19.51 -20.13 -13.15
CA VAL A 14 -18.09 -19.80 -13.41
C VAL A 14 -17.86 -18.28 -13.39
N THR A 15 -18.80 -17.49 -13.93
CA THR A 15 -18.69 -16.02 -13.90
C THR A 15 -18.81 -15.45 -12.49
N LEU A 16 -19.72 -16.00 -11.66
CA LEU A 16 -19.88 -15.55 -10.26
C LEU A 16 -18.64 -15.86 -9.41
N ALA A 17 -18.07 -17.06 -9.56
CA ALA A 17 -16.85 -17.43 -8.85
C ALA A 17 -15.62 -16.59 -9.27
N ALA A 18 -15.58 -16.13 -10.53
CA ALA A 18 -14.51 -15.26 -11.02
C ALA A 18 -14.57 -13.85 -10.40
N GLU A 19 -15.77 -13.29 -10.21
CA GLU A 19 -15.93 -11.98 -9.55
C GLU A 19 -15.51 -12.03 -8.07
N GLU A 20 -15.85 -13.10 -7.34
CA GLU A 20 -15.40 -13.29 -5.96
C GLU A 20 -13.87 -13.42 -5.87
N PHE A 21 -13.24 -14.12 -6.81
CA PHE A 21 -11.79 -14.29 -6.86
C PHE A 21 -11.03 -12.96 -7.08
N ILE A 22 -11.57 -12.07 -7.92
CA ILE A 22 -10.98 -10.75 -8.19
C ILE A 22 -11.02 -9.85 -6.94
N MET A 23 -12.07 -9.95 -6.12
CA MET A 23 -12.21 -9.15 -4.90
C MET A 23 -11.23 -9.56 -3.79
N VAL A 24 -10.83 -10.84 -3.77
CA VAL A 24 -9.95 -11.41 -2.73
C VAL A 24 -8.47 -11.17 -3.00
N ASN A 25 -8.07 -10.87 -4.24
CA ASN A 25 -6.66 -10.60 -4.55
C ASN A 25 -6.25 -9.16 -4.18
N GLN A 26 -6.24 -8.89 -2.88
CA GLN A 26 -5.69 -7.66 -2.33
C GLN A 26 -4.18 -7.68 -2.52
N VAL A 27 -3.69 -7.01 -3.56
CA VAL A 27 -2.26 -6.83 -3.81
C VAL A 27 -1.63 -6.16 -2.58
N MET A 28 -0.78 -6.91 -1.89
CA MET A 28 -0.04 -6.44 -0.72
C MET A 28 1.22 -5.72 -1.15
N ALA A 29 1.53 -4.60 -0.50
CA ALA A 29 2.76 -3.88 -0.74
C ALA A 29 3.95 -4.60 -0.07
N ASP A 30 5.00 -4.87 -0.83
CA ASP A 30 6.30 -5.31 -0.30
C ASP A 30 7.24 -4.12 -0.01
N LYS A 31 6.97 -2.97 -0.64
CA LYS A 31 7.77 -1.76 -0.50
C LYS A 31 6.90 -0.51 -0.47
N VAL A 32 7.22 0.37 0.47
CA VAL A 32 6.71 1.73 0.55
C VAL A 32 7.81 2.68 0.08
N ILE A 33 7.53 3.44 -0.96
CA ILE A 33 8.48 4.39 -1.54
C ILE A 33 7.98 5.81 -1.27
N VAL A 34 8.76 6.60 -0.56
CA VAL A 34 8.44 8.01 -0.28
C VAL A 34 9.31 8.91 -1.14
N LYS A 35 8.71 9.64 -2.08
CA LYS A 35 9.40 10.69 -2.85
C LYS A 35 9.06 12.04 -2.23
N LYS A 36 9.99 12.58 -1.44
CA LYS A 36 9.79 13.83 -0.71
C LYS A 36 9.66 15.05 -1.62
N SER A 37 10.48 15.13 -2.68
CA SER A 37 10.47 16.24 -3.64
C SER A 37 9.10 16.44 -4.29
N THR A 38 8.41 15.34 -4.58
CA THR A 38 7.07 15.35 -5.17
C THR A 38 5.95 15.21 -4.14
N ARG A 39 6.28 15.03 -2.84
CA ARG A 39 5.32 14.76 -1.75
C ARG A 39 4.37 13.59 -2.06
N MET A 40 4.93 12.50 -2.58
CA MET A 40 4.19 11.31 -2.98
C MET A 40 4.68 10.07 -2.22
N LEU A 41 3.75 9.23 -1.81
CA LEU A 41 3.98 7.88 -1.36
C LEU A 41 3.48 6.90 -2.41
N TYR A 42 4.28 5.88 -2.72
CA TYR A 42 3.96 4.82 -3.65
C TYR A 42 3.99 3.48 -2.91
N LEU A 43 2.96 2.67 -3.16
CA LEU A 43 2.95 1.27 -2.76
C LEU A 43 3.34 0.42 -3.96
N SER A 44 4.37 -0.39 -3.76
CA SER A 44 4.91 -1.30 -4.76
C SER A 44 4.72 -2.74 -4.31
N SER A 45 4.54 -3.64 -5.27
CA SER A 45 4.59 -5.09 -5.10
C SER A 45 5.37 -5.68 -6.27
N GLN A 46 6.41 -6.48 -6.01
CA GLN A 46 7.25 -7.10 -7.04
C GLN A 46 7.87 -6.09 -8.05
N GLY A 47 8.12 -4.86 -7.59
CA GLY A 47 8.67 -3.78 -8.41
C GLY A 47 7.63 -2.95 -9.18
N GLU A 48 6.35 -3.33 -9.14
CA GLU A 48 5.28 -2.58 -9.79
C GLU A 48 4.53 -1.69 -8.81
N ILE A 49 4.30 -0.44 -9.19
CA ILE A 49 3.53 0.51 -8.39
C ILE A 49 2.04 0.30 -8.67
N PHE A 50 1.29 -0.12 -7.65
CA PHE A 50 -0.15 -0.34 -7.77
C PHE A 50 -0.99 0.72 -7.06
N LYS A 51 -0.43 1.49 -6.11
CA LYS A 51 -1.13 2.62 -5.45
C LYS A 51 -0.21 3.82 -5.23
N LYS A 52 -0.81 5.02 -5.23
CA LYS A 52 -0.14 6.31 -5.06
C LYS A 52 -0.96 7.19 -4.14
N TYR A 53 -0.30 7.94 -3.26
CA TYR A 53 -0.93 8.82 -2.30
C TYR A 53 -0.17 10.13 -2.19
N HIS A 54 -0.90 11.24 -2.10
CA HIS A 54 -0.33 12.50 -1.65
C HIS A 54 -0.02 12.41 -0.15
N ILE A 55 1.13 12.93 0.26
CA ILE A 55 1.52 12.97 1.67
C ILE A 55 1.92 14.38 2.09
N THR A 56 1.71 14.67 3.36
CA THR A 56 2.25 15.86 4.01
C THR A 56 3.50 15.45 4.77
N LEU A 57 4.58 16.21 4.61
CA LEU A 57 5.80 16.04 5.38
C LEU A 57 5.90 17.13 6.45
N GLY A 58 6.80 16.94 7.41
CA GLY A 58 7.12 17.96 8.43
C GLY A 58 7.60 19.28 7.84
N ARG A 59 7.81 20.28 8.71
CA ARG A 59 8.07 21.68 8.31
C ARG A 59 9.35 21.87 7.49
N ASP A 60 10.38 21.03 7.68
CA ASP A 60 11.63 21.10 6.91
C ASP A 60 12.04 19.72 6.34
N PRO A 61 11.43 19.28 5.22
CA PRO A 61 11.65 17.95 4.66
C PRO A 61 12.81 17.88 3.67
N ILE A 62 13.63 18.93 3.56
CA ILE A 62 14.68 19.06 2.53
C ILE A 62 16.03 18.61 3.11
N GLY A 63 16.65 17.63 2.46
CA GLY A 63 17.98 17.12 2.81
C GLY A 63 17.98 15.99 3.85
N HIS A 64 19.15 15.39 4.06
CA HIS A 64 19.33 14.29 5.01
C HIS A 64 19.36 14.80 6.46
N LYS A 65 18.84 14.00 7.40
CA LYS A 65 18.90 14.26 8.85
C LYS A 65 20.33 14.12 9.35
N GLU A 66 20.85 15.15 9.99
CA GLU A 66 22.23 15.17 10.51
C GLU A 66 22.27 15.17 12.04
N VAL A 67 21.24 15.74 12.71
CA VAL A 67 21.23 15.90 14.18
C VAL A 67 19.83 15.74 14.76
N GLU A 68 19.70 15.23 15.98
CA GLU A 68 18.44 15.22 16.74
C GLU A 68 17.86 16.65 16.83
N GLY A 69 16.55 16.81 16.57
CA GLY A 69 15.89 18.13 16.56
C GLY A 69 15.86 18.88 15.21
N ASP A 70 16.55 18.43 14.16
CA ASP A 70 16.57 19.11 12.85
C ASP A 70 15.28 18.98 12.00
N MET A 71 14.27 18.27 12.49
CA MET A 71 12.97 18.03 11.83
C MET A 71 13.03 17.38 10.43
N LYS A 72 14.19 16.87 9.99
CA LYS A 72 14.35 16.20 8.70
C LYS A 72 13.91 14.73 8.78
N THR A 73 13.29 14.23 7.71
CA THR A 73 13.01 12.79 7.56
C THR A 73 14.28 12.09 7.07
N PRO A 74 14.65 10.91 7.59
CA PRO A 74 15.77 10.14 7.06
C PRO A 74 15.64 9.86 5.55
N GLU A 75 16.76 9.65 4.86
CA GLU A 75 16.79 9.18 3.46
C GLU A 75 17.59 7.90 3.39
N GLY A 76 16.99 6.86 2.81
CA GLY A 76 17.60 5.52 2.79
C GLY A 76 16.56 4.43 2.71
N ALA A 77 17.03 3.18 2.79
CA ALA A 77 16.19 2.00 2.92
C ALA A 77 16.07 1.64 4.40
N TYR A 78 14.83 1.54 4.87
CA TYR A 78 14.51 1.22 6.26
C TYR A 78 13.42 0.16 6.32
N LEU A 79 13.31 -0.52 7.46
CA LEU A 79 12.27 -1.50 7.72
C LEU A 79 11.11 -0.84 8.46
N LEU A 80 9.88 -1.23 8.07
CA LEU A 80 8.69 -0.98 8.88
C LEU A 80 8.60 -2.11 9.90
N ASP A 81 9.09 -1.85 11.10
CA ASP A 81 9.29 -2.85 12.16
C ASP A 81 8.15 -2.86 13.19
N TYR A 82 7.42 -1.75 13.35
CA TYR A 82 6.28 -1.66 14.26
C TYR A 82 5.10 -0.89 13.66
N ARG A 83 3.89 -1.32 14.05
CA ARG A 83 2.62 -0.67 13.69
C ARG A 83 1.81 -0.41 14.95
N GLN A 84 1.50 0.86 15.21
CA GLN A 84 0.57 1.22 16.27
C GLN A 84 -0.86 0.97 15.81
N PHE A 85 -1.53 0.04 16.48
CA PHE A 85 -2.97 -0.14 16.39
C PHE A 85 -3.59 0.61 17.56
N SER A 86 -3.96 1.87 17.36
CA SER A 86 -4.74 2.64 18.32
C SER A 86 -6.02 3.13 17.65
N ASN A 87 -7.12 3.11 18.38
CA ASN A 87 -8.38 3.72 17.96
C ASN A 87 -8.50 5.17 18.46
N ASP A 88 -7.72 5.55 19.47
CA ASP A 88 -7.81 6.86 20.13
C ASP A 88 -6.83 7.90 19.57
N TYR A 89 -5.82 7.43 18.83
CA TYR A 89 -4.77 8.26 18.22
C TYR A 89 -4.61 7.94 16.73
N TYR A 90 -3.79 8.76 16.05
CA TYR A 90 -3.41 8.52 14.67
C TYR A 90 -2.67 7.18 14.51
N LYS A 91 -3.06 6.40 13.50
CA LYS A 91 -2.33 5.19 13.09
C LYS A 91 -0.92 5.59 12.65
N SER A 92 0.09 4.98 13.26
CA SER A 92 1.49 5.22 12.94
C SER A 92 2.22 3.93 12.60
N LEU A 93 3.24 4.08 11.76
CA LEU A 93 4.22 3.04 11.46
C LEU A 93 5.56 3.54 11.96
N HIS A 94 6.28 2.68 12.67
CA HIS A 94 7.66 2.93 13.02
C HIS A 94 8.56 2.51 11.86
N VAL A 95 9.68 3.21 11.74
CA VAL A 95 10.71 2.97 10.74
C VAL A 95 12.00 2.74 11.53
N SER A 96 12.79 1.74 11.15
CA SER A 96 14.03 1.35 11.85
C SER A 96 15.17 2.37 11.68
N TYR A 97 14.98 3.58 12.22
CA TYR A 97 15.95 4.69 12.23
C TYR A 97 16.31 5.09 13.66
#